data_AF-A0AAW3U908-F1
#
_entry.id   AF-A0AAW3U908-F1
#
_cell.length_a   1.000
_cell.length_b   1.000
_cell.length_c   1.000
_cell.angle_alpha   90.00
_cell.angle_beta   90.00
_cell.angle_gamma   90.00
#
_symmetry.space_group_name_H-M   'P 1'
#
loop_
_entity.id
_entity.type
_entity.pdbx_description
1 polymer ?
#
loop_
_entity_poly.entity_id
_entity_poly.type
_entity_poly.pdbx_seq_one_letter_code
_entity_poly.pdbx_strand_id
1 'polypeptide(L)'
;MRVRPISSRWRWLMAGGLLLCAGLSAAADWKRGIEHQRIADQGDGSFLNPVLAGDHPDPSVLKDGDDYYLTLSSFDAYPGLPIWHSRDLVNWQPLGHAITQNVGAIWAPDLIKHGKRYYIYFPARRGDQGERSNFVVWADDIKGPWSAPIDIGLGKYIDPGHAVGEDGKRYLFLSGGDYVQLSDDGLKVVGTPKHVYDGWKYPGSWDVEGYAQEGPKITRHNGWYYMTTAVGGTAGPPTGHMVITARSRSIHGPWQNAPNNPITRTRSAQEPWWSRGHATLVEGTDKRWWMLYHGYENGYWTLGRQALLDPIEWTPDGWFVAKGGDLGTPLKKPSGQALPHGLALSDDFRASTLGPQWAFFNPAADEAKRLQVGNGVLRLQGKGSAPRDASPLTVIATDPAYQFEVQMTVSPGGQGGALLFYSDKLYAGVGSNGQQFVMHRYGEERPATLAPSTNGGTLWLRVTNNRHIVTIHSSTDGKAWTKYPVQMEVSGYHHNVAGKFLALKPALYAAGPGQVEFRNFRYRALD
;
A
#
# COMPACT_ATOMS: atom_id res chain seq x y z
N MET A 1 83.48 -30.70 6.75
CA MET A 1 83.72 -29.70 7.83
C MET A 1 82.71 -28.58 7.62
N ARG A 2 81.75 -28.36 8.55
CA ARG A 2 81.73 -27.23 9.52
C ARG A 2 81.82 -25.87 8.79
N VAL A 3 80.88 -24.91 8.90
CA VAL A 3 80.16 -24.38 10.07
C VAL A 3 78.86 -23.64 9.68
N ARG A 4 77.91 -23.71 10.62
CA ARG A 4 76.57 -23.15 10.88
C ARG A 4 76.16 -21.76 10.31
N PRO A 5 74.83 -21.53 10.14
CA PRO A 5 74.23 -20.22 9.87
C PRO A 5 73.76 -19.48 11.13
N ILE A 6 73.59 -18.17 10.98
CA ILE A 6 73.08 -17.18 11.94
C ILE A 6 71.55 -17.31 12.04
N SER A 7 71.01 -17.36 13.26
CA SER A 7 69.57 -17.31 13.52
C SER A 7 69.18 -15.98 14.17
N SER A 8 68.22 -15.29 13.56
CA SER A 8 67.56 -14.12 14.12
C SER A 8 66.35 -14.56 14.94
N ARG A 9 66.25 -14.05 16.17
CA ARG A 9 65.10 -14.21 17.05
C ARG A 9 64.12 -13.08 16.78
N TRP A 10 62.90 -13.40 16.35
CA TRP A 10 61.73 -12.54 16.52
C TRP A 10 60.68 -13.30 17.34
N ARG A 11 60.26 -12.66 18.43
CA ARG A 11 59.31 -13.17 19.42
C ARG A 11 57.89 -13.09 18.86
N TRP A 12 57.16 -14.20 18.91
CA TRP A 12 55.72 -14.22 18.73
C TRP A 12 55.03 -13.91 20.07
N LEU A 13 54.27 -12.82 20.12
CA LEU A 13 53.29 -12.54 21.16
C LEU A 13 51.95 -13.13 20.68
N MET A 14 51.46 -14.14 21.40
CA MET A 14 50.09 -14.61 21.28
C MET A 14 49.16 -13.61 21.97
N ALA A 15 48.29 -12.97 21.21
CA ALA A 15 47.12 -12.27 21.73
C ALA A 15 45.88 -12.98 21.16
N GLY A 16 45.09 -13.57 22.06
CA GLY A 16 43.86 -14.28 21.73
C GLY A 16 42.82 -13.31 21.16
N GLY A 17 42.38 -13.58 19.93
CA GLY A 17 41.19 -12.96 19.37
C GLY A 17 39.95 -13.64 19.93
N LEU A 18 39.21 -12.94 20.79
CA LEU A 18 37.80 -13.23 21.02
C LEU A 18 37.06 -12.99 19.71
N LEU A 19 36.60 -14.07 19.08
CA LEU A 19 35.56 -14.02 18.06
C LEU A 19 34.29 -13.50 18.74
N LEU A 20 34.01 -12.21 18.58
CA LEU A 20 32.66 -11.68 18.76
C LEU A 20 31.79 -12.30 17.66
N CYS A 21 31.11 -13.39 17.99
CA CYS A 21 29.91 -13.79 17.26
C CYS A 21 28.92 -12.63 17.37
N ALA A 22 28.79 -11.85 16.31
CA ALA A 22 27.63 -10.99 16.13
C ALA A 22 26.41 -11.90 16.17
N GLY A 23 25.70 -11.90 17.30
CA GLY A 23 24.41 -12.55 17.40
C GLY A 23 23.50 -11.88 16.39
N LEU A 24 23.16 -12.60 15.32
CA LEU A 24 21.97 -12.30 14.54
C LEU A 24 20.81 -12.37 15.54
N SER A 25 20.34 -11.21 16.00
CA SER A 25 19.06 -11.15 16.70
C SER A 25 18.05 -11.77 15.75
N ALA A 26 17.45 -12.89 16.14
CA ALA A 26 16.29 -13.41 15.43
C ALA A 26 15.28 -12.26 15.33
N ALA A 27 14.78 -11.99 14.12
CA ALA A 27 13.69 -11.04 13.96
C ALA A 27 12.53 -11.48 14.88
N ALA A 28 11.91 -10.54 15.57
CA ALA A 28 10.76 -10.86 16.41
C ALA A 28 9.60 -11.31 15.51
N ASP A 29 8.96 -12.43 15.85
CA ASP A 29 7.84 -12.95 15.08
C ASP A 29 6.58 -12.13 15.34
N TRP A 30 5.86 -11.77 14.28
CA TRP A 30 4.54 -11.16 14.42
C TRP A 30 3.56 -12.14 15.07
N LYS A 31 2.69 -11.62 15.94
CA LYS A 31 1.50 -12.35 16.37
C LYS A 31 0.58 -12.64 15.18
N ARG A 32 -0.28 -13.64 15.34
CA ARG A 32 -1.24 -14.08 14.31
C ARG A 32 -2.66 -13.71 14.71
N GLY A 33 -3.38 -13.08 13.79
CA GLY A 33 -4.75 -12.60 13.96
C GLY A 33 -5.75 -13.36 13.09
N ILE A 34 -6.72 -12.62 12.55
CA ILE A 34 -7.76 -13.16 11.67
C ILE A 34 -7.13 -13.89 10.48
N GLU A 35 -7.64 -15.09 10.16
CA GLU A 35 -7.14 -15.93 9.05
C GLU A 35 -5.63 -16.19 9.09
N HIS A 36 -5.04 -16.17 10.30
CA HIS A 36 -3.61 -16.34 10.53
C HIS A 36 -2.75 -15.21 9.95
N GLN A 37 -3.34 -14.07 9.57
CA GLN A 37 -2.61 -12.89 9.10
C GLN A 37 -1.73 -12.34 10.23
N ARG A 38 -0.56 -11.79 9.89
CA ARG A 38 0.29 -11.09 10.86
C ARG A 38 -0.40 -9.86 11.45
N ILE A 39 -0.15 -9.58 12.73
CA ILE A 39 -0.62 -8.35 13.41
C ILE A 39 0.56 -7.61 14.05
N ALA A 40 0.49 -6.28 14.00
CA ALA A 40 1.54 -5.41 14.54
C ALA A 40 1.62 -5.46 16.07
N ASP A 41 0.48 -5.43 16.75
CA ASP A 41 0.39 -5.40 18.22
C ASP A 41 0.89 -6.71 18.85
N GLN A 42 1.92 -6.60 19.68
CA GLN A 42 2.50 -7.75 20.39
C GLN A 42 1.77 -8.06 21.71
N GLY A 43 0.77 -7.27 22.11
CA GLY A 43 -0.07 -7.50 23.29
C GLY A 43 0.66 -7.39 24.63
N ASP A 44 1.91 -6.92 24.64
CA ASP A 44 2.76 -6.74 25.81
C ASP A 44 3.17 -5.26 25.99
N GLY A 45 2.52 -4.34 25.27
CA GLY A 45 2.87 -2.92 25.23
C GLY A 45 3.91 -2.57 24.16
N SER A 46 4.31 -3.52 23.30
CA SER A 46 5.11 -3.27 22.11
C SER A 46 4.35 -3.56 20.80
N PHE A 47 4.90 -3.10 19.68
CA PHE A 47 4.40 -3.39 18.34
C PHE A 47 5.55 -3.61 17.35
N LEU A 48 5.28 -4.35 16.27
CA LEU A 48 6.16 -4.50 15.12
C LEU A 48 5.58 -3.79 13.91
N ASN A 49 6.43 -3.14 13.11
CA ASN A 49 6.03 -2.70 11.78
C ASN A 49 5.84 -3.91 10.85
N PRO A 50 4.96 -3.83 9.85
CA PRO A 50 4.13 -2.69 9.50
C PRO A 50 2.87 -2.62 10.38
N VAL A 51 2.39 -1.41 10.69
CA VAL A 51 1.12 -1.23 11.42
C VAL A 51 -0.10 -1.51 10.54
N LEU A 52 0.05 -1.55 9.22
CA LEU A 52 -0.94 -2.08 8.29
C LEU A 52 -0.22 -2.79 7.15
N ALA A 53 -0.30 -4.12 7.14
CA ALA A 53 0.42 -4.99 6.21
C ALA A 53 -0.24 -5.07 4.83
N GLY A 54 0.55 -5.39 3.80
CA GLY A 54 0.10 -5.35 2.40
C GLY A 54 0.03 -3.93 1.83
N ASP A 55 -0.41 -3.80 0.59
CA ASP A 55 -0.39 -2.58 -0.23
C ASP A 55 -1.29 -1.45 0.31
N HIS A 56 -0.78 -0.72 1.31
CA HIS A 56 -1.36 0.45 1.95
C HIS A 56 -0.40 1.66 1.79
N PRO A 57 -0.28 2.18 0.56
CA PRO A 57 0.59 3.31 0.24
C PRO A 57 0.04 4.69 0.62
N ASP A 58 0.97 5.65 0.70
CA ASP A 58 0.71 7.08 0.84
C ASP A 58 -0.25 7.41 2.01
N PRO A 59 0.06 6.96 3.24
CA PRO A 59 -0.86 7.09 4.36
C PRO A 59 -1.09 8.54 4.78
N SER A 60 -2.34 8.98 4.66
CA SER A 60 -2.81 10.24 5.23
C SER A 60 -3.66 9.96 6.47
N VAL A 61 -3.09 10.30 7.63
CA VAL A 61 -3.71 10.10 8.93
C VAL A 61 -4.24 11.41 9.50
N LEU A 62 -5.46 11.36 10.02
CA LEU A 62 -6.16 12.43 10.71
C LEU A 62 -6.46 11.99 12.15
N LYS A 63 -6.17 12.85 13.13
CA LYS A 63 -6.66 12.71 14.50
C LYS A 63 -7.90 13.58 14.70
N ASP A 64 -8.94 13.01 15.29
CA ASP A 64 -10.18 13.72 15.66
C ASP A 64 -10.64 13.27 17.05
N GLY A 65 -10.32 14.07 18.07
CA GLY A 65 -10.48 13.64 19.46
C GLY A 65 -9.51 12.50 19.80
N ASP A 66 -10.05 11.36 20.22
CA ASP A 66 -9.31 10.14 20.56
C ASP A 66 -9.25 9.13 19.41
N ASP A 67 -9.93 9.42 18.30
CA ASP A 67 -10.01 8.57 17.13
C ASP A 67 -8.98 9.01 16.07
N TYR A 68 -8.41 8.03 15.37
CA TYR A 68 -7.53 8.23 14.22
C TYR A 68 -8.17 7.63 12.99
N TYR A 69 -8.18 8.38 11.90
CA TYR A 69 -8.65 7.94 10.59
C TYR A 69 -7.51 7.95 9.59
N LEU A 70 -7.45 6.93 8.76
CA LEU A 70 -6.43 6.77 7.74
C LEU A 70 -7.08 6.54 6.39
N THR A 71 -6.62 7.25 5.36
CA THR A 71 -6.89 6.93 3.96
C THR A 71 -5.58 6.79 3.19
N LEU A 72 -5.66 6.09 2.05
CA LEU A 72 -4.52 5.59 1.30
C LEU A 72 -4.78 5.75 -0.20
N SER A 73 -3.72 5.73 -1.01
CA SER A 73 -3.88 5.61 -2.46
C SER A 73 -4.52 4.28 -2.82
N SER A 74 -5.43 4.27 -3.79
CA SER A 74 -6.07 3.04 -4.29
C SER A 74 -5.71 2.72 -5.75
N PHE A 75 -5.02 3.63 -6.46
CA PHE A 75 -4.68 3.49 -7.88
C PHE A 75 -5.91 3.10 -8.70
N ASP A 76 -5.78 2.04 -9.49
CA ASP A 76 -6.83 1.52 -10.36
C ASP A 76 -7.90 0.72 -9.60
N ALA A 77 -7.76 0.51 -8.28
CA ALA A 77 -8.70 -0.29 -7.49
C ALA A 77 -9.93 0.54 -7.07
N TYR A 78 -11.11 -0.02 -7.32
CA TYR A 78 -12.39 0.58 -6.94
C TYR A 78 -13.34 -0.43 -6.28
N PRO A 79 -14.08 -0.04 -5.21
CA PRO A 79 -14.16 1.30 -4.62
C PRO A 79 -12.82 1.79 -4.06
N GLY A 80 -12.58 3.11 -4.16
CA GLY A 80 -11.28 3.73 -3.93
C GLY A 80 -11.23 4.52 -2.62
N LEU A 81 -10.03 4.95 -2.23
CA LEU A 81 -9.77 5.65 -0.96
C LEU A 81 -10.35 4.89 0.25
N PRO A 82 -9.76 3.70 0.59
CA PRO A 82 -10.20 2.94 1.76
C PRO A 82 -9.97 3.75 3.04
N ILE A 83 -10.93 3.71 3.95
CA ILE A 83 -10.90 4.41 5.23
C ILE A 83 -10.72 3.38 6.34
N TRP A 84 -9.71 3.62 7.17
CA TRP A 84 -9.40 2.83 8.35
C TRP A 84 -9.56 3.67 9.62
N HIS A 85 -9.87 3.01 10.73
CA HIS A 85 -10.07 3.63 12.03
C HIS A 85 -9.23 2.95 13.11
N SER A 86 -8.60 3.74 13.96
CA SER A 86 -7.81 3.29 15.12
C SER A 86 -8.02 4.22 16.31
N ARG A 87 -7.68 3.74 17.51
CA ARG A 87 -7.55 4.55 18.74
C ARG A 87 -6.17 4.48 19.38
N ASP A 88 -5.23 3.80 18.73
CA ASP A 88 -3.86 3.58 19.22
C ASP A 88 -2.79 3.59 18.12
N LEU A 89 -3.14 3.98 16.88
CA LEU A 89 -2.29 4.02 15.68
C LEU A 89 -1.69 2.68 15.22
N VAL A 90 -2.01 1.57 15.91
CA VAL A 90 -1.44 0.24 15.63
C VAL A 90 -2.53 -0.75 15.24
N ASN A 91 -3.66 -0.73 15.92
CA ASN A 91 -4.80 -1.58 15.62
C ASN A 91 -5.81 -0.83 14.77
N TRP A 92 -5.96 -1.26 13.51
CA TRP A 92 -6.77 -0.60 12.50
C TRP A 92 -7.91 -1.51 12.05
N GLN A 93 -9.13 -0.98 12.04
CA GLN A 93 -10.32 -1.64 11.49
C GLN A 93 -10.85 -0.86 10.28
N PRO A 94 -11.37 -1.54 9.24
CA PRO A 94 -11.88 -0.87 8.05
C PRO A 94 -13.23 -0.21 8.35
N LEU A 95 -13.46 0.99 7.79
CA LEU A 95 -14.76 1.68 7.82
C LEU A 95 -15.48 1.63 6.47
N GLY A 96 -14.76 1.41 5.37
CA GLY A 96 -15.31 1.41 4.01
C GLY A 96 -14.42 2.18 3.05
N HIS A 97 -15.03 2.80 2.05
CA HIS A 97 -14.35 3.55 0.99
C HIS A 97 -15.02 4.89 0.76
N ALA A 98 -14.25 5.92 0.41
CA ALA A 98 -14.82 7.23 0.15
C ALA A 98 -15.49 7.33 -1.23
N ILE A 99 -15.07 6.52 -2.21
CA ILE A 99 -15.54 6.67 -3.59
C ILE A 99 -15.85 5.34 -4.28
N THR A 100 -16.90 5.35 -5.08
CA THR A 100 -17.30 4.22 -5.94
C THR A 100 -17.20 4.57 -7.43
N GLN A 101 -17.24 5.85 -7.78
CA GLN A 101 -17.10 6.32 -9.15
C GLN A 101 -15.64 6.27 -9.60
N ASN A 102 -15.36 5.56 -10.69
CA ASN A 102 -14.02 5.52 -11.28
C ASN A 102 -13.66 6.87 -11.92
N VAL A 103 -12.64 7.54 -11.36
CA VAL A 103 -12.07 8.81 -11.86
C VAL A 103 -10.66 8.65 -12.42
N GLY A 104 -10.13 7.42 -12.48
CA GLY A 104 -8.77 7.06 -12.89
C GLY A 104 -7.95 6.46 -11.76
N ALA A 105 -6.65 6.27 -11.98
CA ALA A 105 -5.73 5.79 -10.96
C ALA A 105 -5.52 6.87 -9.88
N ILE A 106 -5.93 6.60 -8.64
CA ILE A 106 -5.85 7.55 -7.52
C ILE A 106 -4.51 7.44 -6.81
N TRP A 107 -3.77 8.54 -6.76
CA TRP A 107 -2.51 8.63 -6.03
C TRP A 107 -2.71 9.36 -4.70
N ALA A 108 -1.62 9.84 -4.09
CA ALA A 108 -1.54 10.20 -2.69
C ALA A 108 -2.66 11.16 -2.25
N PRO A 109 -3.52 10.76 -1.30
CA PRO A 109 -4.58 11.60 -0.77
C PRO A 109 -4.12 12.46 0.41
N ASP A 110 -4.96 13.42 0.78
CA ASP A 110 -4.90 14.14 2.04
C ASP A 110 -6.28 14.22 2.70
N LEU A 111 -6.45 13.47 3.79
CA LEU A 111 -7.62 13.45 4.65
C LEU A 111 -7.48 14.48 5.75
N ILE A 112 -8.40 15.44 5.75
CA ILE A 112 -8.45 16.49 6.77
C ILE A 112 -9.87 16.69 7.27
N LYS A 113 -9.97 17.34 8.43
CA LYS A 113 -11.22 17.90 8.93
C LYS A 113 -11.10 19.41 9.01
N HIS A 114 -12.06 20.11 8.42
CA HIS A 114 -12.16 21.56 8.51
C HIS A 114 -13.55 21.95 9.01
N GLY A 115 -13.61 22.60 10.18
CA GLY A 115 -14.86 22.79 10.91
C GLY A 115 -15.46 21.44 11.30
N LYS A 116 -16.70 21.19 10.88
CA LYS A 116 -17.42 19.92 11.17
C LYS A 116 -17.29 18.88 10.05
N ARG A 117 -16.63 19.20 8.94
CA ARG A 117 -16.64 18.40 7.71
C ARG A 117 -15.29 17.76 7.43
N TYR A 118 -15.32 16.52 6.97
CA TYR A 118 -14.16 15.80 6.46
C TYR A 118 -14.01 16.05 4.96
N TYR A 119 -12.76 16.15 4.51
CA TYR A 119 -12.40 16.31 3.11
C TYR A 119 -11.28 15.33 2.78
N ILE A 120 -11.31 14.78 1.57
CA ILE A 120 -10.16 14.09 0.99
C ILE A 120 -9.81 14.77 -0.32
N TYR A 121 -8.63 15.38 -0.38
CA TYR A 121 -8.04 15.90 -1.61
C TYR A 121 -7.14 14.83 -2.22
N PHE A 122 -7.23 14.58 -3.53
CA PHE A 122 -6.44 13.53 -4.17
C PHE A 122 -6.28 13.77 -5.67
N PRO A 123 -5.14 13.41 -6.28
CA PRO A 123 -4.97 13.40 -7.72
C PRO A 123 -5.46 12.06 -8.30
N ALA A 124 -6.01 12.11 -9.52
CA ALA A 124 -6.30 10.91 -10.28
C ALA A 124 -5.91 11.07 -11.75
N ARG A 125 -5.49 9.97 -12.38
CA ARG A 125 -5.10 9.93 -13.79
C ARG A 125 -5.89 8.88 -14.58
N ARG A 126 -6.55 9.27 -15.67
CA ARG A 126 -7.31 8.34 -16.50
C ARG A 126 -6.41 7.55 -17.46
N GLY A 127 -5.95 6.38 -17.03
CA GLY A 127 -5.07 5.52 -17.83
C GLY A 127 -3.65 6.09 -18.04
N ASP A 128 -2.79 5.31 -18.69
CA ASP A 128 -1.35 5.59 -18.80
C ASP A 128 -1.00 6.87 -19.60
N GLN A 129 -1.92 7.39 -20.41
CA GLN A 129 -1.74 8.60 -21.23
C GLN A 129 -2.85 9.64 -21.06
N GLY A 130 -3.89 9.37 -20.27
CA GLY A 130 -5.00 10.31 -20.17
C GLY A 130 -4.74 11.46 -19.21
N GLU A 131 -5.72 12.36 -19.18
CA GLU A 131 -5.72 13.57 -18.38
C GLU A 131 -5.63 13.24 -16.90
N ARG A 132 -4.79 14.01 -16.20
CA ARG A 132 -4.66 14.01 -14.75
C ARG A 132 -5.35 15.26 -14.22
N SER A 133 -6.02 15.14 -13.09
CA SER A 133 -6.53 16.28 -12.33
C SER A 133 -6.43 16.00 -10.84
N ASN A 134 -6.66 17.02 -10.03
CA ASN A 134 -6.90 16.90 -8.59
C ASN A 134 -8.40 17.00 -8.32
N PHE A 135 -8.86 16.22 -7.37
CA PHE A 135 -10.25 16.10 -6.98
C PHE A 135 -10.39 16.33 -5.48
N VAL A 136 -11.61 16.65 -5.06
CA VAL A 136 -12.01 16.65 -3.65
C VAL A 136 -13.32 15.88 -3.47
N VAL A 137 -13.40 15.09 -2.41
CA VAL A 137 -14.66 14.58 -1.85
C VAL A 137 -14.81 15.06 -0.41
N TRP A 138 -16.06 15.14 0.06
CA TRP A 138 -16.34 15.53 1.43
C TRP A 138 -17.48 14.74 2.05
N ALA A 139 -17.49 14.66 3.38
CA ALA A 139 -18.57 14.06 4.17
C ALA A 139 -18.71 14.78 5.53
N ASP A 140 -19.92 14.84 6.06
CA ASP A 140 -20.17 15.37 7.41
C ASP A 140 -20.00 14.29 8.51
N ASP A 141 -19.95 13.01 8.12
CA ASP A 141 -19.56 11.86 8.94
C ASP A 141 -18.45 11.10 8.18
N ILE A 142 -17.38 10.70 8.87
CA ILE A 142 -16.26 9.95 8.26
C ILE A 142 -16.71 8.62 7.62
N LYS A 143 -17.82 8.04 8.10
CA LYS A 143 -18.43 6.82 7.54
C LYS A 143 -19.24 7.09 6.26
N GLY A 144 -19.38 8.35 5.87
CA GLY A 144 -20.15 8.79 4.73
C GLY A 144 -21.64 9.06 5.03
N PRO A 145 -22.46 9.28 3.99
CA PRO A 145 -22.09 9.21 2.58
C PRO A 145 -21.10 10.31 2.19
N TRP A 146 -20.14 9.95 1.35
CA TRP A 146 -19.21 10.90 0.74
C TRP A 146 -19.84 11.52 -0.51
N SER A 147 -19.49 12.77 -0.81
CA SER A 147 -19.92 13.46 -2.03
C SER A 147 -19.40 12.76 -3.29
N ALA A 148 -20.01 13.06 -4.44
CA ALA A 148 -19.36 12.76 -5.71
C ALA A 148 -17.99 13.49 -5.80
N PRO A 149 -16.99 12.94 -6.50
CA PRO A 149 -15.72 13.63 -6.73
C PRO A 149 -15.91 14.93 -7.49
N ILE A 150 -15.36 16.02 -6.97
CA ILE A 150 -15.37 17.35 -7.60
C ILE A 150 -13.98 17.61 -8.16
N ASP A 151 -13.89 17.83 -9.48
CA ASP A 151 -12.64 18.20 -10.15
C ASP A 151 -12.28 19.66 -9.80
N ILE A 152 -11.08 19.86 -9.23
CA ILE A 152 -10.56 21.17 -8.84
C ILE A 152 -9.42 21.65 -9.75
N GLY A 153 -9.15 20.93 -10.84
CA GLY A 153 -8.09 21.22 -11.81
C GLY A 153 -6.71 20.78 -11.32
N LEU A 154 -5.68 21.60 -11.59
CA LEU A 154 -4.29 21.32 -11.19
C LEU A 154 -3.68 20.06 -11.84
N GLY A 155 -4.06 19.69 -13.07
CA GLY A 155 -3.57 18.47 -13.74
C GLY A 155 -2.04 18.34 -13.91
N LYS A 156 -1.30 19.45 -13.81
CA LYS A 156 0.18 19.46 -13.80
C LYS A 156 0.78 18.99 -12.46
N TYR A 157 -0.02 18.89 -11.41
CA TYR A 157 0.42 18.67 -10.04
C TYR A 157 -0.18 17.40 -9.45
N ILE A 158 0.49 16.86 -8.43
CA ILE A 158 0.03 15.74 -7.61
C ILE A 158 0.23 16.05 -6.13
N ASP A 159 -0.21 15.12 -5.30
CA ASP A 159 0.00 15.07 -3.85
C ASP A 159 -0.47 16.35 -3.15
N PRO A 160 -1.76 16.68 -3.25
CA PRO A 160 -2.32 17.85 -2.59
C PRO A 160 -2.20 17.69 -1.07
N GLY A 161 -1.64 18.67 -0.38
CA GLY A 161 -1.56 18.76 1.08
C GLY A 161 -2.28 20.00 1.59
N HIS A 162 -3.33 19.81 2.37
CA HIS A 162 -4.15 20.91 2.89
C HIS A 162 -3.49 21.58 4.10
N ALA A 163 -3.65 22.90 4.17
CA ALA A 163 -3.26 23.69 5.33
C ALA A 163 -4.16 24.92 5.50
N VAL A 164 -4.14 25.48 6.71
CA VAL A 164 -4.74 26.78 7.02
C VAL A 164 -3.62 27.76 7.35
N GLY A 165 -3.57 28.88 6.63
CA GLY A 165 -2.59 29.94 6.82
C GLY A 165 -2.86 30.80 8.05
N GLU A 166 -1.89 31.65 8.40
CA GLU A 166 -2.02 32.61 9.48
C GLU A 166 -3.09 33.68 9.24
N ASP A 167 -3.50 33.85 7.98
CA ASP A 167 -4.59 34.71 7.52
C ASP A 167 -5.98 34.05 7.61
N GLY A 168 -6.04 32.80 8.07
CA GLY A 168 -7.26 32.01 8.16
C GLY A 168 -7.74 31.43 6.83
N LYS A 169 -7.00 31.63 5.73
CA LYS A 169 -7.33 31.05 4.42
C LYS A 169 -6.79 29.64 4.29
N ARG A 170 -7.40 28.87 3.39
CA ARG A 170 -7.08 27.47 3.12
C ARG A 170 -6.19 27.39 1.89
N TYR A 171 -5.22 26.48 1.91
CA TYR A 171 -4.28 26.27 0.82
C TYR A 171 -4.11 24.77 0.53
N LEU A 172 -3.77 24.45 -0.71
CA LEU A 172 -3.20 23.17 -1.10
C LEU A 172 -1.75 23.37 -1.48
N PHE A 173 -0.85 22.66 -0.81
CA PHE A 173 0.52 22.42 -1.21
C PHE A 173 0.56 21.26 -2.19
N LEU A 174 1.51 21.29 -3.13
CA LEU A 174 1.58 20.36 -4.25
C LEU A 174 3.02 19.85 -4.41
N SER A 175 3.16 18.71 -5.09
CA SER A 175 4.47 18.19 -5.53
C SER A 175 5.31 19.30 -6.18
N GLY A 176 6.62 19.30 -5.92
CA GLY A 176 7.55 20.31 -6.44
C GLY A 176 7.57 21.63 -5.66
N GLY A 177 6.84 21.72 -4.54
CA GLY A 177 6.93 22.88 -3.64
C GLY A 177 6.11 24.09 -4.06
N ASP A 178 5.09 23.87 -4.88
CA ASP A 178 4.08 24.87 -5.23
C ASP A 178 2.91 24.81 -4.23
N TYR A 179 2.16 25.91 -4.12
CA TYR A 179 0.91 25.94 -3.37
C TYR A 179 -0.10 26.89 -4.03
N VAL A 180 -1.39 26.67 -3.75
CA VAL A 180 -2.48 27.48 -4.27
C VAL A 180 -3.56 27.66 -3.20
N GLN A 181 -4.21 28.81 -3.19
CA GLN A 181 -5.31 29.07 -2.29
C GLN A 181 -6.56 28.27 -2.70
N LEU A 182 -7.32 27.81 -1.71
CA LEU A 182 -8.65 27.27 -1.89
C LEU A 182 -9.72 28.34 -1.61
N SER A 183 -10.86 28.17 -2.25
CA SER A 183 -12.12 28.83 -1.87
C SER A 183 -12.50 28.48 -0.42
N ASP A 184 -13.34 29.31 0.20
CA ASP A 184 -13.70 29.15 1.61
C ASP A 184 -14.39 27.79 1.88
N ASP A 185 -15.22 27.29 0.95
CA ASP A 185 -15.84 25.96 1.04
C ASP A 185 -14.85 24.80 0.79
N GLY A 186 -13.69 25.10 0.19
CA GLY A 186 -12.62 24.17 -0.14
C GLY A 186 -12.85 23.36 -1.41
N LEU A 187 -13.82 23.73 -2.25
CA LEU A 187 -14.27 22.92 -3.38
C LEU A 187 -13.74 23.39 -4.75
N LYS A 188 -12.90 24.43 -4.76
CA LYS A 188 -12.17 24.92 -5.94
C LYS A 188 -10.93 25.71 -5.53
N VAL A 189 -9.98 25.81 -6.44
CA VAL A 189 -8.80 26.69 -6.30
C VAL A 189 -9.15 28.16 -6.58
N VAL A 190 -8.39 29.08 -5.98
CA VAL A 190 -8.49 30.53 -6.17
C VAL A 190 -7.13 31.05 -6.63
N GLY A 191 -7.07 31.52 -7.87
CA GLY A 191 -5.83 32.00 -8.49
C GLY A 191 -4.99 30.88 -9.12
N THR A 192 -3.70 31.14 -9.31
CA THR A 192 -2.75 30.20 -9.89
C THR A 192 -1.76 29.69 -8.84
N PRO A 193 -1.25 28.45 -8.97
CA PRO A 193 -0.17 27.96 -8.12
C PRO A 193 1.04 28.89 -8.12
N LYS A 194 1.70 28.99 -6.96
CA LYS A 194 2.92 29.77 -6.74
C LYS A 194 3.98 28.87 -6.12
N HIS A 195 5.22 29.04 -6.54
CA HIS A 195 6.34 28.33 -5.94
C HIS A 195 6.72 28.93 -4.58
N VAL A 196 7.03 28.07 -3.60
CA VAL A 196 7.39 28.52 -2.24
C VAL A 196 8.56 27.75 -1.60
N TYR A 197 8.93 26.58 -2.13
CA TYR A 197 9.96 25.74 -1.51
C TYR A 197 10.67 24.79 -2.48
N ASP A 198 11.99 24.93 -2.62
CA ASP A 198 12.83 24.14 -3.53
C ASP A 198 13.18 22.72 -3.05
N GLY A 199 12.80 22.34 -1.82
CA GLY A 199 13.19 21.06 -1.24
C GLY A 199 14.60 21.03 -0.66
N TRP A 200 14.87 20.08 0.23
CA TRP A 200 16.24 19.75 0.62
C TRP A 200 16.93 18.96 -0.50
N LYS A 201 18.21 19.24 -0.76
CA LYS A 201 19.02 18.53 -1.75
C LYS A 201 19.94 17.55 -1.05
N TYR A 202 19.74 16.26 -1.31
CA TYR A 202 20.60 15.19 -0.81
C TYR A 202 21.97 15.16 -1.54
N PRO A 203 23.00 14.55 -0.94
CA PRO A 203 24.29 14.34 -1.61
C PRO A 203 24.14 13.59 -2.94
N GLY A 204 24.76 14.09 -4.01
CA GLY A 204 24.67 13.48 -5.35
C GLY A 204 25.32 12.10 -5.48
N SER A 205 26.03 11.62 -4.46
CA SER A 205 26.59 10.27 -4.40
C SER A 205 25.61 9.21 -3.90
N TRP A 206 24.39 9.59 -3.52
CA TRP A 206 23.37 8.65 -3.07
C TRP A 206 22.61 8.06 -4.27
N ASP A 207 22.56 6.74 -4.34
CA ASP A 207 21.75 6.03 -5.32
C ASP A 207 20.27 6.10 -4.93
N VAL A 208 19.51 6.79 -5.77
CA VAL A 208 18.07 7.04 -5.64
C VAL A 208 17.40 6.89 -7.00
N GLU A 209 16.07 6.76 -7.05
CA GLU A 209 15.33 6.67 -8.32
C GLU A 209 15.41 8.00 -9.09
N GLY A 210 15.20 9.12 -8.39
CA GLY A 210 15.31 10.45 -8.98
C GLY A 210 14.89 11.56 -8.00
N TYR A 211 15.19 12.81 -8.31
CA TYR A 211 14.71 13.92 -7.48
C TYR A 211 13.23 14.18 -7.76
N ALA A 212 12.36 13.66 -6.88
CA ALA A 212 10.92 13.89 -6.91
C ALA A 212 10.45 14.41 -5.55
N GLN A 213 10.24 15.72 -5.42
CA GLN A 213 9.68 16.31 -4.19
C GLN A 213 8.16 16.12 -4.16
N GLU A 214 7.69 15.25 -3.28
CA GLU A 214 6.33 14.71 -3.31
C GLU A 214 5.69 14.64 -1.92
N GLY A 215 4.39 14.40 -1.84
CA GLY A 215 3.67 14.22 -0.57
C GLY A 215 3.79 15.34 0.48
N PRO A 216 3.64 16.64 0.16
CA PRO A 216 3.71 17.69 1.18
C PRO A 216 2.57 17.55 2.21
N LYS A 217 2.92 17.45 3.50
CA LYS A 217 2.01 17.47 4.65
C LYS A 217 2.39 18.60 5.59
N ILE A 218 1.42 19.46 5.90
CA ILE A 218 1.66 20.64 6.75
C ILE A 218 1.18 20.38 8.18
N THR A 219 2.09 20.47 9.13
CA THR A 219 1.79 20.36 10.56
C THR A 219 2.08 21.68 11.26
N ARG A 220 1.15 22.18 12.07
CA ARG A 220 1.38 23.35 12.92
C ARG A 220 1.80 22.92 14.32
N HIS A 221 2.96 23.37 14.79
CA HIS A 221 3.47 23.07 16.13
C HIS A 221 4.27 24.25 16.68
N ASN A 222 3.98 24.69 17.92
CA ASN A 222 4.68 25.78 18.63
C ASN A 222 4.93 27.06 17.78
N GLY A 223 3.90 27.48 17.04
CA GLY A 223 3.93 28.69 16.22
C GLY A 223 4.77 28.57 14.93
N TRP A 224 5.11 27.36 14.53
CA TRP A 224 5.73 27.05 13.24
C TRP A 224 4.79 26.20 12.39
N TYR A 225 4.87 26.37 11.08
CA TYR A 225 4.42 25.39 10.11
C TYR A 225 5.60 24.51 9.75
N TYR A 226 5.41 23.20 9.77
CA TYR A 226 6.36 22.20 9.27
C TYR A 226 5.79 21.60 8.00
N MET A 227 6.55 21.65 6.92
CA MET A 227 6.26 20.94 5.69
C MET A 227 7.10 19.67 5.68
N THR A 228 6.45 18.54 5.92
CA THR A 228 7.03 17.20 5.75
C THR A 228 6.74 16.76 4.33
N THR A 229 7.75 16.35 3.58
CA THR A 229 7.64 15.94 2.18
C THR A 229 8.60 14.77 1.95
N ALA A 230 8.46 14.08 0.83
CA ALA A 230 9.36 13.02 0.43
C ALA A 230 10.21 13.43 -0.78
N VAL A 231 11.42 12.87 -0.87
CA VAL A 231 12.33 13.03 -2.02
C VAL A 231 13.01 11.69 -2.35
N GLY A 232 13.66 11.61 -3.52
CA GLY A 232 14.44 10.46 -3.96
C GLY A 232 13.67 9.44 -4.81
N GLY A 233 12.36 9.67 -5.01
CA GLY A 233 11.43 8.76 -5.68
C GLY A 233 10.85 7.75 -4.70
N THR A 234 9.89 6.95 -5.18
CA THR A 234 9.11 6.01 -4.34
C THR A 234 9.62 4.57 -4.47
N ALA A 235 10.35 4.25 -5.55
CA ALA A 235 10.81 2.90 -5.86
C ALA A 235 12.31 2.89 -6.20
N GLY A 236 12.73 2.09 -7.19
CA GLY A 236 14.12 1.97 -7.59
C GLY A 236 14.98 1.25 -6.54
N PRO A 237 16.18 1.78 -6.20
CA PRO A 237 17.03 1.19 -5.18
C PRO A 237 16.35 1.18 -3.80
N PRO A 238 16.63 0.17 -2.94
CA PRO A 238 16.15 0.14 -1.56
C PRO A 238 16.38 1.42 -0.75
N THR A 239 17.42 2.19 -1.09
CA THR A 239 17.87 3.39 -0.40
C THR A 239 17.32 4.70 -0.95
N GLY A 240 16.41 4.62 -1.94
CA GLY A 240 16.00 5.77 -2.76
C GLY A 240 15.11 6.77 -2.03
N HIS A 241 13.99 6.32 -1.49
CA HIS A 241 12.98 7.18 -0.87
C HIS A 241 13.42 7.68 0.51
N MET A 242 13.05 8.92 0.84
CA MET A 242 13.31 9.51 2.16
C MET A 242 12.30 10.58 2.53
N VAL A 243 12.11 10.77 3.84
CA VAL A 243 11.32 11.87 4.40
C VAL A 243 12.24 13.03 4.73
N ILE A 244 11.86 14.23 4.30
CA ILE A 244 12.51 15.48 4.68
C ILE A 244 11.49 16.42 5.31
N THR A 245 11.97 17.39 6.07
CA THR A 245 11.12 18.45 6.61
C THR A 245 11.77 19.82 6.50
N ALA A 246 10.93 20.84 6.38
CA ALA A 246 11.28 22.24 6.48
C ALA A 246 10.26 22.96 7.35
N ARG A 247 10.61 24.11 7.93
CA ARG A 247 9.67 24.92 8.71
C ARG A 247 9.63 26.38 8.30
N SER A 248 8.51 27.04 8.55
CA SER A 248 8.35 28.49 8.40
C SER A 248 7.41 29.08 9.45
N ARG A 249 7.56 30.37 9.75
CA ARG A 249 6.61 31.12 10.58
C ARG A 249 5.36 31.54 9.81
N SER A 250 5.44 31.57 8.49
CA SER A 250 4.34 31.90 7.58
C SER A 250 4.11 30.74 6.62
N ILE A 251 2.86 30.48 6.26
CA ILE A 251 2.52 29.51 5.21
C ILE A 251 3.14 29.89 3.85
N HIS A 252 3.47 31.18 3.67
CA HIS A 252 4.06 31.75 2.48
C HIS A 252 5.60 31.68 2.47
N GLY A 253 6.22 31.08 3.49
CA GLY A 253 7.65 30.99 3.61
C GLY A 253 8.32 32.28 4.15
N PRO A 254 9.65 32.39 4.05
CA PRO A 254 10.55 31.39 3.47
C PRO A 254 10.58 30.11 4.30
N TRP A 255 10.82 28.97 3.65
CA TRP A 255 10.92 27.66 4.29
C TRP A 255 12.38 27.31 4.58
N GLN A 256 12.68 27.00 5.84
CA GLN A 256 14.01 26.60 6.27
C GLN A 256 14.07 25.08 6.38
N ASN A 257 15.04 24.44 5.70
CA ASN A 257 15.28 23.01 5.84
C ASN A 257 15.71 22.63 7.25
N ALA A 258 15.24 21.48 7.73
CA ALA A 258 15.74 20.91 8.98
C ALA A 258 17.23 20.54 8.84
N PRO A 259 18.05 20.84 9.86
CA PRO A 259 19.49 20.55 9.83
C PRO A 259 19.79 19.04 9.86
N ASN A 260 18.82 18.23 10.29
CA ASN A 260 18.92 16.78 10.41
C ASN A 260 18.24 16.03 9.24
N ASN A 261 17.96 16.69 8.12
CA ASN A 261 17.44 15.99 6.94
C ASN A 261 18.45 14.96 6.38
N PRO A 262 17.98 13.82 5.85
CA PRO A 262 16.59 13.36 5.88
C PRO A 262 16.21 12.81 7.27
N ILE A 263 14.94 12.98 7.64
CA ILE A 263 14.38 12.51 8.91
C ILE A 263 14.36 10.98 8.99
N THR A 264 13.94 10.32 7.92
CA THR A 264 14.05 8.87 7.78
C THR A 264 14.40 8.51 6.34
N ARG A 265 15.22 7.47 6.18
CA ARG A 265 15.55 6.84 4.90
C ARG A 265 16.12 5.46 5.15
N THR A 266 15.96 4.54 4.21
CA THR A 266 16.74 3.31 4.20
C THR A 266 18.19 3.62 3.83
N ARG A 267 19.15 3.07 4.59
CA ARG A 267 20.60 3.26 4.42
C ARG A 267 21.27 2.02 3.86
N SER A 268 20.70 0.84 4.08
CA SER A 268 21.20 -0.43 3.57
C SER A 268 20.10 -1.35 3.06
N ALA A 269 20.40 -2.14 2.01
CA ALA A 269 19.52 -3.20 1.53
C ALA A 269 19.36 -4.37 2.54
N GLN A 270 20.12 -4.40 3.63
CA GLN A 270 19.93 -5.36 4.73
C GLN A 270 18.85 -4.93 5.72
N GLU A 271 18.41 -3.66 5.68
CA GLU A 271 17.34 -3.20 6.57
C GLU A 271 16.01 -3.88 6.20
N PRO A 272 15.14 -4.12 7.19
CA PRO A 272 13.87 -4.82 7.00
C PRO A 272 12.88 -4.06 6.10
N TRP A 273 13.06 -2.75 5.97
CA TRP A 273 12.18 -1.86 5.21
C TRP A 273 12.96 -1.00 4.23
N TRP A 274 12.53 -1.06 2.97
CA TRP A 274 13.11 -0.38 1.82
C TRP A 274 12.25 0.80 1.38
N SER A 275 12.88 1.78 0.73
CA SER A 275 12.23 2.96 0.14
C SER A 275 11.19 3.59 1.07
N ARG A 276 11.63 3.90 2.29
CA ARG A 276 10.84 4.53 3.35
C ARG A 276 10.59 6.00 3.08
N GLY A 277 9.34 6.42 2.91
CA GLY A 277 8.99 7.81 2.63
C GLY A 277 7.50 8.11 2.65
N HIS A 278 7.15 9.32 2.20
CA HIS A 278 5.78 9.83 2.10
C HIS A 278 5.02 9.84 3.45
N ALA A 279 5.43 10.74 4.34
CA ALA A 279 5.04 10.71 5.75
C ALA A 279 4.02 11.78 6.16
N THR A 280 3.15 11.41 7.10
CA THR A 280 2.26 12.29 7.84
C THR A 280 2.63 12.26 9.33
N LEU A 281 2.79 13.43 9.95
CA LEU A 281 2.96 13.56 11.40
C LEU A 281 1.60 13.55 12.10
N VAL A 282 1.53 12.91 13.27
CA VAL A 282 0.33 12.87 14.09
C VAL A 282 0.67 12.87 15.59
N GLU A 283 -0.10 13.64 16.37
CA GLU A 283 0.00 13.62 17.82
C GLU A 283 -0.74 12.41 18.39
N GLY A 284 -0.13 11.68 19.32
CA GLY A 284 -0.75 10.60 20.08
C GLY A 284 -1.77 11.11 21.12
N THR A 285 -2.53 10.20 21.73
CA THR A 285 -3.48 10.54 22.80
C THR A 285 -2.77 11.03 24.06
N ASP A 286 -1.51 10.66 24.23
CA ASP A 286 -0.63 11.04 25.34
C ASP A 286 0.36 12.17 24.99
N LYS A 287 0.09 12.93 23.91
CA LYS A 287 0.91 14.06 23.44
C LYS A 287 2.29 13.71 22.91
N ARG A 288 2.68 12.43 22.90
CA ARG A 288 3.86 11.97 22.13
C ARG A 288 3.54 12.00 20.65
N TRP A 289 4.52 12.31 19.81
CA TRP A 289 4.30 12.40 18.37
C TRP A 289 4.72 11.13 17.66
N TRP A 290 4.10 10.90 16.53
CA TRP A 290 4.33 9.76 15.66
C TRP A 290 4.41 10.22 14.20
N MET A 291 5.07 9.42 13.38
CA MET A 291 5.15 9.60 11.94
C MET A 291 4.67 8.33 11.28
N LEU A 292 3.57 8.43 10.52
CA LEU A 292 3.03 7.34 9.71
C LEU A 292 3.44 7.56 8.26
N TYR A 293 4.00 6.54 7.63
CA TYR A 293 4.58 6.61 6.29
C TYR A 293 4.57 5.22 5.66
N HIS A 294 5.13 5.03 4.46
CA HIS A 294 5.18 3.70 3.85
C HIS A 294 6.60 3.25 3.50
N GLY A 295 6.75 1.94 3.27
CA GLY A 295 7.95 1.33 2.70
C GLY A 295 7.65 -0.07 2.17
N TYR A 296 8.61 -0.66 1.47
CA TYR A 296 8.53 -2.05 1.03
C TYR A 296 9.23 -2.95 2.02
N GLU A 297 8.67 -4.14 2.23
CA GLU A 297 9.34 -5.16 3.03
C GLU A 297 10.50 -5.76 2.24
N ASN A 298 11.62 -5.95 2.91
CA ASN A 298 12.84 -6.48 2.32
C ASN A 298 12.56 -7.81 1.59
N GLY A 299 12.88 -7.82 0.29
CA GLY A 299 12.68 -8.97 -0.59
C GLY A 299 11.27 -9.12 -1.15
N TYR A 300 10.27 -8.40 -0.63
CA TYR A 300 8.85 -8.60 -0.94
C TYR A 300 8.20 -7.33 -1.54
N TRP A 301 8.80 -6.79 -2.61
CA TRP A 301 8.15 -5.74 -3.42
C TRP A 301 6.75 -6.14 -3.90
N THR A 302 6.50 -7.45 -4.03
CA THR A 302 5.22 -8.04 -4.42
C THR A 302 4.08 -7.74 -3.44
N LEU A 303 4.36 -7.44 -2.17
CA LEU A 303 3.34 -7.04 -1.18
C LEU A 303 2.94 -5.57 -1.33
N GLY A 304 3.64 -4.79 -2.16
CA GLY A 304 3.43 -3.36 -2.28
C GLY A 304 4.01 -2.59 -1.10
N ARG A 305 3.56 -1.34 -0.99
CA ARG A 305 4.02 -0.39 0.04
C ARG A 305 3.14 -0.56 1.28
N GLN A 306 3.76 -0.87 2.41
CA GLN A 306 3.08 -1.16 3.67
C GLN A 306 3.19 0.04 4.62
N ALA A 307 2.19 0.24 5.49
CA ALA A 307 2.18 1.39 6.40
C ALA A 307 3.07 1.14 7.61
N LEU A 308 4.02 2.04 7.85
CA LEU A 308 5.02 2.00 8.91
C LEU A 308 4.81 3.16 9.87
N LEU A 309 5.11 2.94 11.15
CA LEU A 309 4.99 3.91 12.22
C LEU A 309 6.32 4.10 12.94
N ASP A 310 6.73 5.37 13.08
CA ASP A 310 7.90 5.79 13.87
C ASP A 310 7.48 6.68 15.04
N PRO A 311 8.05 6.49 16.25
CA PRO A 311 7.97 7.50 17.31
C PRO A 311 8.77 8.74 16.93
N ILE A 312 8.23 9.91 17.27
CA ILE A 312 8.83 11.22 17.00
C ILE A 312 9.13 11.95 18.30
N GLU A 313 10.33 12.51 18.37
CA GLU A 313 10.78 13.36 19.48
C GLU A 313 11.06 14.77 18.96
N TRP A 314 10.47 15.77 19.62
CA TRP A 314 10.76 17.18 19.37
C TRP A 314 12.01 17.60 20.11
N THR A 315 12.97 18.20 19.41
CA THR A 315 14.22 18.71 19.97
C THR A 315 14.04 20.09 20.60
N PRO A 316 14.92 20.51 21.53
CA PRO A 316 14.80 21.82 22.21
C PRO A 316 14.81 23.04 21.26
N ASP A 317 15.46 22.93 20.10
CA ASP A 317 15.50 23.96 19.06
C ASP A 317 14.29 23.91 18.09
N GLY A 318 13.30 23.07 18.40
CA GLY A 318 12.02 22.98 17.69
C GLY A 318 12.11 22.24 16.36
N TRP A 319 12.99 21.26 16.21
CA TRP A 319 12.94 20.28 15.12
C TRP A 319 12.41 18.95 15.67
N PHE A 320 12.33 17.93 14.81
CA PHE A 320 11.97 16.60 15.25
C PHE A 320 12.86 15.54 14.63
N VAL A 321 12.98 14.41 15.32
CA VAL A 321 13.74 13.23 14.90
C VAL A 321 12.87 11.98 15.02
N ALA A 322 13.05 11.04 14.09
CA ALA A 322 12.48 9.71 14.21
C ALA A 322 13.31 8.87 15.20
N LYS A 323 12.63 8.09 16.04
CA LYS A 323 13.25 7.32 17.14
C LYS A 323 13.04 5.81 17.03
N GLY A 324 12.52 5.28 15.91
CA GLY A 324 12.28 3.84 15.77
C GLY A 324 13.54 3.00 15.52
N GLY A 325 14.67 3.58 15.11
CA GLY A 325 15.91 2.81 14.94
C GLY A 325 15.76 1.65 13.94
N ASP A 326 16.01 0.42 14.39
CA ASP A 326 15.77 -0.79 13.60
C ASP A 326 14.29 -1.21 13.67
N LEU A 327 13.55 -0.94 12.59
CA LEU A 327 12.12 -1.22 12.46
C LEU A 327 11.77 -2.70 12.25
N GLY A 328 12.76 -3.60 12.28
CA GLY A 328 12.56 -5.04 12.39
C GLY A 328 12.48 -5.53 13.84
N THR A 329 12.66 -4.63 14.80
CA THR A 329 12.58 -4.93 16.24
C THR A 329 11.33 -4.32 16.86
N PRO A 330 10.77 -4.91 17.94
CA PRO A 330 9.59 -4.36 18.60
C PRO A 330 9.83 -2.96 19.16
N LEU A 331 8.90 -2.05 18.88
CA LEU A 331 8.88 -0.67 19.40
C LEU A 331 7.84 -0.53 20.50
N LYS A 332 8.03 0.42 21.41
CA LYS A 332 7.01 0.74 22.42
C LYS A 332 5.73 1.21 21.73
N LYS A 333 4.60 0.61 22.07
CA LYS A 333 3.29 0.95 21.52
C LYS A 333 2.84 2.38 21.90
N PRO A 334 2.14 3.10 21.01
CA PRO A 334 1.41 4.32 21.38
C PRO A 334 0.39 4.05 22.48
N SER A 335 0.07 5.09 23.26
CA SER A 335 -1.03 5.03 24.21
C SER A 335 -2.37 5.05 23.47
N GLY A 336 -3.40 4.44 24.04
CA GLY A 336 -4.72 4.40 23.45
C GLY A 336 -5.44 3.08 23.68
N GLN A 337 -6.68 3.01 23.20
CA GLN A 337 -7.48 1.80 23.26
C GLN A 337 -7.16 0.91 22.05
N ALA A 338 -6.77 -0.33 22.28
CA ALA A 338 -6.67 -1.32 21.21
C ALA A 338 -8.07 -1.66 20.68
N LEU A 339 -8.23 -1.51 19.37
CA LEU A 339 -9.40 -1.99 18.62
C LEU A 339 -9.09 -3.36 18.00
N PRO A 340 -10.09 -4.09 17.47
CA PRO A 340 -9.82 -5.21 16.57
C PRO A 340 -8.96 -4.74 15.38
N HIS A 341 -7.95 -5.53 15.02
CA HIS A 341 -7.05 -5.23 13.91
C HIS A 341 -7.37 -6.10 12.69
N GLY A 342 -7.29 -5.49 11.51
CA GLY A 342 -7.31 -6.18 10.22
C GLY A 342 -8.71 -6.42 9.67
N LEU A 343 -8.75 -7.19 8.58
CA LEU A 343 -9.95 -7.51 7.82
C LEU A 343 -9.88 -8.97 7.34
N ALA A 344 -10.99 -9.70 7.47
CA ALA A 344 -11.12 -11.02 6.85
C ALA A 344 -11.08 -10.88 5.32
N LEU A 345 -10.27 -11.68 4.64
CA LEU A 345 -10.25 -11.73 3.19
C LEU A 345 -11.17 -12.83 2.65
N SER A 346 -11.49 -13.86 3.45
CA SER A 346 -12.49 -14.87 3.09
C SER A 346 -13.87 -14.25 2.92
N ASP A 347 -14.64 -14.81 2.00
CA ASP A 347 -16.02 -14.42 1.75
C ASP A 347 -16.84 -15.63 1.32
N ASP A 348 -17.92 -15.90 2.06
CA ASP A 348 -18.88 -16.94 1.71
C ASP A 348 -20.01 -16.43 0.81
N PHE A 349 -20.02 -15.12 0.52
CA PHE A 349 -20.98 -14.44 -0.36
C PHE A 349 -22.44 -14.56 0.09
N ARG A 350 -22.71 -14.74 1.39
CA ARG A 350 -24.08 -14.71 1.94
C ARG A 350 -24.65 -13.29 2.04
N ALA A 351 -23.80 -12.30 2.30
CA ALA A 351 -24.20 -10.90 2.36
C ALA A 351 -24.75 -10.43 1.00
N SER A 352 -25.71 -9.50 1.04
CA SER A 352 -26.33 -8.92 -0.17
C SER A 352 -25.47 -7.85 -0.87
N THR A 353 -24.30 -7.53 -0.31
CA THR A 353 -23.33 -6.58 -0.84
C THR A 353 -21.93 -7.14 -0.68
N LEU A 354 -21.02 -6.75 -1.58
CA LEU A 354 -19.61 -7.09 -1.44
C LEU A 354 -19.03 -6.51 -0.16
N GLY A 355 -18.19 -7.29 0.52
CA GLY A 355 -17.42 -6.79 1.66
C GLY A 355 -16.31 -5.80 1.23
N PRO A 356 -15.76 -5.04 2.19
CA PRO A 356 -14.78 -3.99 1.93
C PRO A 356 -13.40 -4.51 1.52
N GLN A 357 -13.15 -5.81 1.56
CA GLN A 357 -11.89 -6.40 1.10
C GLN A 357 -11.78 -6.41 -0.43
N TRP A 358 -12.91 -6.33 -1.13
CA TRP A 358 -12.99 -6.49 -2.57
C TRP A 358 -12.89 -5.17 -3.32
N ALA A 359 -12.03 -5.12 -4.32
CA ALA A 359 -11.98 -4.04 -5.29
C ALA A 359 -11.78 -4.58 -6.71
N PHE A 360 -12.51 -4.03 -7.68
CA PHE A 360 -12.24 -4.27 -9.09
C PHE A 360 -10.99 -3.51 -9.53
N PHE A 361 -10.18 -4.15 -10.36
CA PHE A 361 -9.11 -3.46 -11.08
C PHE A 361 -9.66 -2.71 -12.31
N ASN A 362 -9.45 -1.40 -12.33
CA ASN A 362 -9.84 -0.46 -13.38
C ASN A 362 -11.26 -0.72 -13.95
N PRO A 363 -12.31 -0.65 -13.13
CA PRO A 363 -13.66 -0.95 -13.58
C PRO A 363 -14.22 0.12 -14.52
N ALA A 364 -15.08 -0.27 -15.45
CA ALA A 364 -15.91 0.66 -16.21
C ALA A 364 -16.95 1.35 -15.29
N ALA A 365 -17.57 2.43 -15.78
CA ALA A 365 -18.58 3.16 -15.02
C ALA A 365 -19.80 2.29 -14.64
N ASP A 366 -20.12 1.28 -15.44
CA ASP A 366 -21.23 0.35 -15.24
C ASP A 366 -20.80 -1.03 -14.72
N GLU A 367 -19.55 -1.15 -14.23
CA GLU A 367 -18.99 -2.44 -13.79
C GLU A 367 -19.83 -3.12 -12.71
N ALA A 368 -20.48 -2.35 -11.82
CA ALA A 368 -21.35 -2.92 -10.80
C ALA A 368 -22.53 -3.73 -11.38
N LYS A 369 -22.99 -3.43 -12.61
CA LYS A 369 -24.14 -4.11 -13.23
C LYS A 369 -23.85 -5.57 -13.59
N ARG A 370 -22.58 -5.93 -13.77
CA ARG A 370 -22.18 -7.31 -14.10
C ARG A 370 -22.01 -8.20 -12.87
N LEU A 371 -22.12 -7.64 -11.67
CA LEU A 371 -21.95 -8.36 -10.41
C LEU A 371 -23.27 -8.49 -9.67
N GLN A 372 -23.53 -9.69 -9.16
CA GLN A 372 -24.61 -9.95 -8.19
C GLN A 372 -24.04 -10.78 -7.05
N VAL A 373 -24.37 -10.45 -5.80
CA VAL A 373 -23.88 -11.18 -4.63
C VAL A 373 -25.01 -11.41 -3.63
N GLY A 374 -25.02 -12.57 -3.00
CA GLY A 374 -26.00 -12.96 -1.99
C GLY A 374 -26.31 -14.45 -2.01
N ASN A 375 -26.92 -14.94 -0.93
CA ASN A 375 -27.35 -16.34 -0.78
C ASN A 375 -26.20 -17.36 -1.00
N GLY A 376 -24.96 -16.97 -0.68
CA GLY A 376 -23.79 -17.82 -0.77
C GLY A 376 -23.14 -17.87 -2.15
N VAL A 377 -23.39 -16.87 -3.01
CA VAL A 377 -22.89 -16.82 -4.40
C VAL A 377 -22.47 -15.41 -4.77
N LEU A 378 -21.32 -15.30 -5.43
CA LEU A 378 -20.97 -14.15 -6.26
C LEU A 378 -21.10 -14.54 -7.73
N ARG A 379 -22.01 -13.91 -8.45
CA ARG A 379 -22.20 -14.07 -9.90
C ARG A 379 -21.52 -12.93 -10.61
N LEU A 380 -20.66 -13.25 -11.56
CA LEU A 380 -19.93 -12.27 -12.33
C LEU A 380 -20.12 -12.56 -13.81
N GLN A 381 -20.82 -11.67 -14.51
CA GLN A 381 -20.91 -11.72 -15.96
C GLN A 381 -19.52 -11.43 -16.55
N GLY A 382 -19.09 -12.28 -17.49
CA GLY A 382 -17.79 -12.15 -18.12
C GLY A 382 -17.65 -10.87 -18.95
N LYS A 383 -16.42 -10.35 -18.99
CA LYS A 383 -16.01 -9.16 -19.74
C LYS A 383 -14.65 -9.41 -20.39
N GLY A 384 -14.41 -8.86 -21.57
CA GLY A 384 -13.14 -9.00 -22.25
C GLY A 384 -12.84 -10.45 -22.65
N SER A 385 -11.57 -10.75 -22.83
CA SER A 385 -11.06 -12.04 -23.33
C SER A 385 -10.26 -12.81 -22.27
N ALA A 386 -9.59 -12.10 -21.36
CA ALA A 386 -8.63 -12.65 -20.41
C ALA A 386 -8.53 -11.75 -19.15
N PRO A 387 -7.74 -12.10 -18.12
CA PRO A 387 -7.62 -11.25 -16.93
C PRO A 387 -7.22 -9.80 -17.22
N ARG A 388 -6.43 -9.56 -18.27
CA ARG A 388 -5.97 -8.22 -18.67
C ARG A 388 -7.08 -7.21 -19.00
N ASP A 389 -8.22 -7.68 -19.48
CA ASP A 389 -9.34 -6.82 -19.96
C ASP A 389 -10.69 -7.18 -19.31
N ALA A 390 -10.68 -8.08 -18.32
CA ALA A 390 -11.86 -8.54 -17.57
C ALA A 390 -12.17 -7.75 -16.28
N SER A 391 -11.33 -6.77 -15.93
CA SER A 391 -11.36 -6.04 -14.65
C SER A 391 -11.44 -7.01 -13.44
N PRO A 392 -10.38 -7.77 -13.13
CA PRO A 392 -10.42 -8.76 -12.06
C PRO A 392 -10.84 -8.17 -10.70
N LEU A 393 -11.55 -8.97 -9.90
CA LEU A 393 -11.93 -8.64 -8.53
C LEU A 393 -10.82 -9.11 -7.60
N THR A 394 -10.23 -8.19 -6.84
CA THR A 394 -8.98 -8.40 -6.09
C THR A 394 -9.15 -8.17 -4.59
N VAL A 395 -8.28 -8.80 -3.80
CA VAL A 395 -8.07 -8.50 -2.36
C VAL A 395 -6.59 -8.20 -2.10
N ILE A 396 -6.27 -7.45 -1.05
CA ILE A 396 -4.88 -7.13 -0.68
C ILE A 396 -4.33 -8.23 0.23
N ALA A 397 -3.33 -8.98 -0.22
CA ALA A 397 -2.63 -9.94 0.62
C ALA A 397 -1.66 -9.23 1.57
N THR A 398 -1.60 -9.70 2.81
CA THR A 398 -0.85 -9.06 3.91
C THR A 398 0.46 -9.77 4.24
N ASP A 399 0.60 -11.04 3.88
CA ASP A 399 1.69 -11.91 4.33
C ASP A 399 2.55 -12.42 3.14
N PRO A 400 3.85 -12.69 3.33
CA PRO A 400 4.72 -13.26 2.28
C PRO A 400 4.31 -14.66 1.80
N ALA A 401 3.60 -15.41 2.64
CA ALA A 401 3.10 -16.74 2.34
C ALA A 401 1.61 -16.83 2.67
N TYR A 402 0.80 -17.28 1.72
CA TYR A 402 -0.64 -17.41 1.87
C TYR A 402 -1.23 -18.40 0.87
N GLN A 403 -2.45 -18.82 1.16
CA GLN A 403 -3.26 -19.65 0.30
C GLN A 403 -4.67 -19.06 0.19
N PHE A 404 -5.26 -19.18 -1.00
CA PHE A 404 -6.67 -18.95 -1.19
C PHE A 404 -7.33 -20.03 -2.03
N GLU A 405 -8.59 -20.30 -1.74
CA GLU A 405 -9.42 -21.30 -2.38
C GLU A 405 -10.74 -20.71 -2.84
N VAL A 406 -11.29 -21.23 -3.92
CA VAL A 406 -12.63 -20.86 -4.39
C VAL A 406 -13.26 -22.00 -5.15
N GLN A 407 -14.57 -22.16 -4.98
CA GLN A 407 -15.39 -22.97 -5.89
C GLN A 407 -15.88 -22.08 -7.02
N MET A 408 -15.75 -22.55 -8.26
CA MET A 408 -16.15 -21.83 -9.45
C MET A 408 -17.05 -22.70 -10.33
N THR A 409 -18.18 -22.15 -10.77
CA THR A 409 -19.06 -22.72 -11.79
C THR A 409 -19.07 -21.80 -13.00
N VAL A 410 -18.53 -22.28 -14.12
CA VAL A 410 -18.42 -21.55 -15.38
C VAL A 410 -19.59 -21.94 -16.27
N SER A 411 -20.34 -20.96 -16.76
CA SER A 411 -21.43 -21.17 -17.73
C SER A 411 -20.88 -21.38 -19.15
N PRO A 412 -21.66 -21.94 -20.09
CA PRO A 412 -21.29 -22.00 -21.50
C PRO A 412 -20.80 -20.65 -22.05
N GLY A 413 -19.73 -20.68 -22.84
CA GLY A 413 -19.08 -19.47 -23.38
C GLY A 413 -18.28 -18.64 -22.36
N GLY A 414 -18.29 -19.00 -21.08
CA GLY A 414 -17.53 -18.30 -20.03
C GLY A 414 -16.12 -18.84 -19.87
N GLN A 415 -15.25 -18.00 -19.32
CA GLN A 415 -13.95 -18.37 -18.79
C GLN A 415 -13.78 -17.69 -17.43
N GLY A 416 -13.35 -18.42 -16.41
CA GLY A 416 -13.07 -17.83 -15.10
C GLY A 416 -11.83 -18.41 -14.46
N GLY A 417 -11.38 -17.82 -13.37
CA GLY A 417 -10.25 -18.39 -12.63
C GLY A 417 -9.90 -17.65 -11.36
N ALA A 418 -8.86 -18.19 -10.72
CA ALA A 418 -8.25 -17.69 -9.49
C ALA A 418 -6.75 -17.55 -9.75
N LEU A 419 -6.20 -16.34 -9.54
CA LEU A 419 -4.83 -16.02 -9.93
C LEU A 419 -4.21 -14.94 -9.02
N LEU A 420 -2.92 -14.69 -9.21
CA LEU A 420 -2.24 -13.51 -8.68
C LEU A 420 -2.13 -12.44 -9.75
N PHE A 421 -2.67 -11.25 -9.46
CA PHE A 421 -2.79 -10.13 -10.39
C PHE A 421 -1.98 -8.93 -9.90
N TYR A 422 -1.00 -8.48 -10.70
CA TYR A 422 -0.30 -7.23 -10.44
C TYR A 422 -0.88 -6.09 -11.29
N SER A 423 -1.00 -6.32 -12.60
CA SER A 423 -1.59 -5.37 -13.55
C SER A 423 -2.15 -6.10 -14.76
N ASP A 424 -2.79 -5.36 -15.67
CA ASP A 424 -3.23 -5.83 -16.99
C ASP A 424 -2.11 -6.41 -17.87
N LYS A 425 -0.84 -6.13 -17.54
CA LYS A 425 0.33 -6.62 -18.28
C LYS A 425 1.03 -7.78 -17.59
N LEU A 426 0.81 -7.97 -16.28
CA LEU A 426 1.58 -8.91 -15.48
C LEU A 426 0.72 -9.60 -14.42
N TYR A 427 0.47 -10.89 -14.62
CA TYR A 427 -0.30 -11.76 -13.74
C TYR A 427 0.08 -13.23 -13.95
N ALA A 428 -0.18 -14.07 -12.95
CA ALA A 428 0.20 -15.48 -12.93
C ALA A 428 -0.88 -16.34 -12.25
N GLY A 429 -1.28 -17.45 -12.87
CA GLY A 429 -2.33 -18.32 -12.33
C GLY A 429 -2.90 -19.28 -13.35
N VAL A 430 -4.11 -19.78 -13.09
CA VAL A 430 -4.88 -20.55 -14.07
C VAL A 430 -6.31 -20.03 -14.18
N GLY A 431 -6.85 -20.17 -15.39
CA GLY A 431 -8.28 -20.10 -15.66
C GLY A 431 -8.82 -21.40 -16.21
N SER A 432 -10.13 -21.46 -16.39
CA SER A 432 -10.81 -22.57 -17.03
C SER A 432 -12.12 -22.12 -17.68
N ASN A 433 -12.47 -22.78 -18.78
CA ASN A 433 -13.82 -22.73 -19.38
C ASN A 433 -14.77 -23.80 -18.80
N GLY A 434 -14.40 -24.43 -17.68
CA GLY A 434 -15.12 -25.52 -17.04
C GLY A 434 -14.72 -26.93 -17.50
N GLN A 435 -13.95 -27.05 -18.58
CA GLN A 435 -13.48 -28.34 -19.13
C GLN A 435 -11.95 -28.41 -19.26
N GLN A 436 -11.36 -27.32 -19.72
CA GLN A 436 -9.93 -27.20 -19.98
C GLN A 436 -9.35 -26.06 -19.16
N PHE A 437 -8.04 -26.14 -18.87
CA PHE A 437 -7.31 -25.08 -18.20
C PHE A 437 -6.61 -24.18 -19.21
N VAL A 438 -6.53 -22.90 -18.88
CA VAL A 438 -5.61 -21.93 -19.49
C VAL A 438 -4.62 -21.49 -18.42
N MET A 439 -3.33 -21.58 -18.72
CA MET A 439 -2.27 -21.07 -17.86
C MET A 439 -2.04 -19.60 -18.15
N HIS A 440 -1.90 -18.80 -17.11
CA HIS A 440 -1.47 -17.41 -17.18
C HIS A 440 -0.09 -17.29 -16.58
N ARG A 441 0.91 -16.84 -17.35
CA ARG A 441 2.27 -16.61 -16.85
C ARG A 441 2.88 -15.40 -17.56
N TYR A 442 3.46 -14.46 -16.80
CA TYR A 442 3.97 -13.19 -17.34
C TYR A 442 2.89 -12.34 -18.02
N GLY A 443 1.62 -12.54 -17.64
CA GLY A 443 0.47 -11.97 -18.33
C GLY A 443 0.11 -12.67 -19.65
N GLU A 444 0.83 -13.70 -20.10
CA GLU A 444 0.53 -14.46 -21.32
C GLU A 444 -0.33 -15.69 -21.06
N GLU A 445 -1.15 -16.07 -22.05
CA GLU A 445 -2.02 -17.25 -22.01
C GLU A 445 -1.40 -18.46 -22.70
N ARG A 446 -1.50 -19.65 -22.09
CA ARG A 446 -1.06 -20.93 -22.67
C ARG A 446 -2.09 -22.04 -22.39
N PRO A 447 -2.76 -22.59 -23.42
CA PRO A 447 -2.72 -22.17 -24.83
C PRO A 447 -3.21 -20.72 -25.00
N ALA A 448 -2.76 -20.04 -26.06
CA ALA A 448 -3.07 -18.63 -26.31
C ALA A 448 -4.57 -18.36 -26.58
N THR A 449 -5.32 -19.39 -26.95
CA THR A 449 -6.78 -19.32 -27.03
C THR A 449 -7.37 -20.61 -26.49
N LEU A 450 -8.29 -20.47 -25.55
CA LEU A 450 -9.11 -21.56 -25.08
C LEU A 450 -10.43 -21.54 -25.87
N ALA A 451 -10.78 -22.65 -26.52
CA ALA A 451 -12.05 -22.72 -27.23
C ALA A 451 -13.22 -22.53 -26.23
N PRO A 452 -14.25 -21.73 -26.56
CA PRO A 452 -15.42 -21.59 -25.70
C PRO A 452 -16.06 -22.96 -25.45
N SER A 453 -16.33 -23.28 -24.17
CA SER A 453 -17.04 -24.50 -23.79
C SER A 453 -18.53 -24.35 -24.03
N THR A 454 -19.17 -25.34 -24.65
CA THR A 454 -20.64 -25.38 -24.82
C THR A 454 -21.37 -25.87 -23.57
N ASN A 455 -20.68 -26.55 -22.65
CA ASN A 455 -21.30 -27.14 -21.47
C ASN A 455 -20.95 -26.40 -20.17
N GLY A 456 -19.90 -25.56 -20.18
CA GLY A 456 -19.34 -25.00 -18.95
C GLY A 456 -18.75 -26.09 -18.04
N GLY A 457 -18.77 -25.85 -16.72
CA GLY A 457 -18.35 -26.84 -15.72
C GLY A 457 -18.12 -26.26 -14.33
N THR A 458 -17.99 -27.12 -13.32
CA THR A 458 -17.69 -26.74 -11.94
C THR A 458 -16.35 -27.33 -11.50
N LEU A 459 -15.53 -26.52 -10.85
CA LEU A 459 -14.26 -26.92 -10.26
C LEU A 459 -13.91 -26.07 -9.03
N TRP A 460 -13.01 -26.58 -8.22
CA TRP A 460 -12.38 -25.85 -7.14
C TRP A 460 -10.95 -25.52 -7.53
N LEU A 461 -10.50 -24.33 -7.17
CA LEU A 461 -9.13 -23.87 -7.34
C LEU A 461 -8.55 -23.52 -5.96
N ARG A 462 -7.29 -23.92 -5.74
CA ARG A 462 -6.47 -23.53 -4.60
C ARG A 462 -5.18 -22.96 -5.14
N VAL A 463 -4.93 -21.68 -4.86
CA VAL A 463 -3.70 -20.98 -5.22
C VAL A 463 -2.90 -20.74 -3.95
N THR A 464 -1.63 -21.13 -3.95
CA THR A 464 -0.71 -20.89 -2.82
C THR A 464 0.45 -20.08 -3.33
N ASN A 465 0.67 -18.90 -2.75
CA ASN A 465 1.91 -18.16 -2.86
C ASN A 465 2.72 -18.46 -1.61
N ASN A 466 3.86 -19.13 -1.73
CA ASN A 466 4.80 -19.28 -0.63
C ASN A 466 6.09 -18.56 -1.02
N ARG A 467 6.25 -17.33 -0.52
CA ARG A 467 7.47 -16.53 -0.70
C ARG A 467 7.89 -16.48 -2.18
N HIS A 468 6.98 -16.01 -3.03
CA HIS A 468 7.06 -15.88 -4.50
C HIS A 468 6.97 -17.16 -5.32
N ILE A 469 6.82 -18.33 -4.69
CA ILE A 469 6.56 -19.57 -5.42
C ILE A 469 5.07 -19.86 -5.43
N VAL A 470 4.48 -19.77 -6.62
CA VAL A 470 3.06 -20.02 -6.85
C VAL A 470 2.83 -21.48 -7.24
N THR A 471 1.99 -22.14 -6.48
CA THR A 471 1.46 -23.48 -6.80
C THR A 471 -0.04 -23.44 -6.86
N ILE A 472 -0.60 -24.29 -7.72
CA ILE A 472 -2.04 -24.32 -7.98
C ILE A 472 -2.51 -25.76 -7.89
N HIS A 473 -3.64 -25.98 -7.24
CA HIS A 473 -4.32 -27.26 -7.20
C HIS A 473 -5.75 -27.09 -7.68
N SER A 474 -6.27 -28.10 -8.35
CA SER A 474 -7.67 -28.17 -8.75
C SER A 474 -8.35 -29.39 -8.19
N SER A 475 -9.67 -29.33 -8.06
CA SER A 475 -10.51 -30.44 -7.62
C SER A 475 -11.86 -30.39 -8.35
N THR A 476 -12.47 -31.56 -8.55
CA THR A 476 -13.82 -31.72 -9.12
C THR A 476 -14.89 -32.01 -8.05
N ASP A 477 -14.49 -32.25 -6.80
CA ASP A 477 -15.38 -32.59 -5.68
C ASP A 477 -15.12 -31.76 -4.41
N GLY A 478 -14.11 -30.88 -4.43
CA GLY A 478 -13.65 -30.07 -3.30
C GLY A 478 -12.90 -30.88 -2.22
N LYS A 479 -12.60 -32.16 -2.46
CA LYS A 479 -11.98 -33.08 -1.50
C LYS A 479 -10.65 -33.62 -2.01
N ALA A 480 -10.65 -34.22 -3.20
CA ALA A 480 -9.45 -34.74 -3.84
C ALA A 480 -8.79 -33.63 -4.66
N TRP A 481 -7.54 -33.29 -4.34
CA TRP A 481 -6.81 -32.20 -4.98
C TRP A 481 -5.70 -32.72 -5.88
N THR A 482 -5.65 -32.21 -7.10
CA THR A 482 -4.60 -32.50 -8.08
C THR A 482 -3.75 -31.24 -8.27
N LYS A 483 -2.43 -31.37 -8.09
CA LYS A 483 -1.49 -30.27 -8.33
C LYS A 483 -1.37 -30.00 -9.82
N TYR A 484 -1.48 -28.74 -10.22
CA TYR A 484 -1.19 -28.30 -11.58
C TYR A 484 0.32 -28.49 -11.88
N PRO A 485 0.68 -29.07 -13.03
CA PRO A 485 2.06 -29.53 -13.27
C PRO A 485 3.09 -28.40 -13.35
N VAL A 486 2.66 -27.17 -13.68
CA VAL A 486 3.54 -26.00 -13.78
C VAL A 486 3.44 -25.14 -12.52
N GLN A 487 4.59 -24.77 -11.96
CA GLN A 487 4.70 -23.80 -10.87
C GLN A 487 5.32 -22.50 -11.41
N MET A 488 5.05 -21.38 -10.74
CA MET A 488 5.44 -20.06 -11.21
C MET A 488 6.23 -19.32 -10.14
N GLU A 489 7.19 -18.51 -10.58
CA GLU A 489 8.01 -17.65 -9.74
C GLU A 489 7.58 -16.21 -10.03
N VAL A 490 7.29 -15.43 -8.98
CA VAL A 490 6.64 -14.11 -9.11
C VAL A 490 7.40 -12.97 -8.41
N SER A 491 8.65 -13.16 -7.99
CA SER A 491 9.43 -12.13 -7.31
C SER A 491 9.60 -10.87 -8.14
N GLY A 492 9.56 -10.96 -9.48
CA GLY A 492 9.62 -9.81 -10.38
C GLY A 492 8.28 -9.09 -10.64
N TYR A 493 7.19 -9.44 -9.94
CA TYR A 493 5.85 -8.91 -10.22
C TYR A 493 5.59 -7.64 -9.40
N HIS A 494 6.37 -6.60 -9.68
CA HIS A 494 6.38 -5.35 -8.93
C HIS A 494 6.81 -4.14 -9.78
N HIS A 495 6.77 -2.96 -9.17
CA HIS A 495 7.07 -1.66 -9.79
C HIS A 495 8.38 -1.64 -10.57
N ASN A 496 9.50 -2.05 -9.95
CA ASN A 496 10.82 -1.96 -10.59
C ASN A 496 10.97 -2.80 -11.88
N VAL A 497 10.05 -3.72 -12.16
CA VAL A 497 10.07 -4.55 -13.40
C VAL A 497 8.96 -4.14 -14.35
N ALA A 498 7.76 -3.84 -13.85
CA ALA A 498 6.57 -3.68 -14.68
C ALA A 498 5.92 -2.28 -14.61
N GLY A 499 6.54 -1.33 -13.90
CA GLY A 499 5.98 0.00 -13.63
C GLY A 499 4.68 -0.09 -12.82
N LYS A 500 3.96 1.04 -12.70
CA LYS A 500 2.77 1.24 -11.83
C LYS A 500 3.09 1.03 -10.35
N PHE A 501 2.31 1.62 -9.45
CA PHE A 501 2.59 1.56 -8.00
C PHE A 501 1.63 0.60 -7.29
N LEU A 502 1.58 -0.65 -7.77
CA LEU A 502 0.64 -1.68 -7.33
C LEU A 502 1.34 -2.78 -6.52
N ALA A 503 0.57 -3.80 -6.13
CA ALA A 503 1.04 -5.04 -5.53
C ALA A 503 0.44 -6.26 -6.23
N LEU A 504 1.05 -7.43 -6.00
CA LEU A 504 0.58 -8.70 -6.51
C LEU A 504 -0.54 -9.25 -5.61
N LYS A 505 -1.78 -9.23 -6.12
CA LYS A 505 -3.00 -9.46 -5.34
C LYS A 505 -3.70 -10.77 -5.72
N PRO A 506 -4.24 -11.55 -4.77
CA PRO A 506 -5.21 -12.59 -5.09
C PRO A 506 -6.40 -12.01 -5.86
N ALA A 507 -6.80 -12.67 -6.93
CA ALA A 507 -7.85 -12.18 -7.81
C ALA A 507 -8.75 -13.29 -8.34
N LEU A 508 -10.03 -12.96 -8.50
CA LEU A 508 -11.04 -13.70 -9.24
C LEU A 508 -11.36 -12.96 -10.53
N TYR A 509 -11.55 -13.67 -11.64
CA TYR A 509 -11.93 -13.05 -12.90
C TYR A 509 -12.99 -13.87 -13.65
N ALA A 510 -13.79 -13.18 -14.44
CA ALA A 510 -14.74 -13.76 -15.40
C ALA A 510 -14.57 -13.04 -16.74
N ALA A 511 -14.29 -13.79 -17.80
CA ALA A 511 -14.07 -13.33 -19.15
C ALA A 511 -14.97 -14.05 -20.16
N GLY A 512 -15.10 -13.47 -21.36
CA GLY A 512 -15.99 -13.96 -22.40
C GLY A 512 -17.47 -13.65 -22.15
N PRO A 513 -18.37 -14.13 -23.03
CA PRO A 513 -19.81 -13.84 -22.96
C PRO A 513 -20.55 -14.60 -21.86
N GLY A 514 -19.95 -15.64 -21.25
CA GLY A 514 -20.59 -16.43 -20.20
C GLY A 514 -20.43 -15.84 -18.79
N GLN A 515 -21.29 -16.27 -17.87
CA GLN A 515 -21.22 -15.95 -16.45
C GLN A 515 -20.35 -16.96 -15.68
N VAL A 516 -19.69 -16.49 -14.63
CA VAL A 516 -19.02 -17.33 -13.65
C VAL A 516 -19.64 -17.11 -12.27
N GLU A 517 -20.03 -18.20 -11.60
CA GLU A 517 -20.42 -18.18 -10.20
C GLU A 517 -19.25 -18.59 -9.31
N PHE A 518 -18.99 -17.81 -8.26
CA PHE A 518 -17.99 -18.11 -7.23
C PHE A 518 -18.66 -18.37 -5.90
N ARG A 519 -18.14 -19.34 -5.14
CA ARG A 519 -18.61 -19.71 -3.81
C ARG A 519 -17.42 -19.98 -2.90
N ASN A 520 -17.60 -19.67 -1.61
CA ASN A 520 -16.66 -20.02 -0.55
C ASN A 520 -15.22 -19.57 -0.87
N PHE A 521 -15.00 -18.28 -1.14
CA PHE A 521 -13.65 -17.75 -1.21
C PHE A 521 -13.03 -17.84 0.19
N ARG A 522 -11.97 -18.64 0.34
CA ARG A 522 -11.30 -18.83 1.63
C ARG A 522 -9.87 -18.38 1.51
N TYR A 523 -9.43 -17.51 2.40
CA TYR A 523 -8.06 -17.04 2.49
C TYR A 523 -7.44 -17.48 3.82
N ARG A 524 -6.14 -17.78 3.79
CA ARG A 524 -5.35 -18.02 4.99
C ARG A 524 -3.88 -17.66 4.75
N ALA A 525 -3.29 -16.90 5.65
CA ALA A 525 -1.84 -16.70 5.68
C ALA A 525 -1.13 -17.95 6.23
N LEU A 526 0.07 -18.22 5.73
CA LEU A 526 0.89 -19.37 6.10
C LEU A 526 2.09 -18.93 6.93
N ASP A 527 2.73 -19.89 7.59
CA ASP A 527 3.95 -19.67 8.37
C ASP A 527 5.18 -19.31 7.51
#